data_AF-A0A9D6UWA2-F1
#
_entry.id   AF-A0A9D6UWA2-F1
#
_cell.length_a   1.000
_cell.length_b   1.000
_cell.length_c   1.000
_cell.angle_alpha   90.00
_cell.angle_beta   90.00
_cell.angle_gamma   90.00
#
_symmetry.space_group_name_H-M   'P 1'
#
loop_
_entity.id
_entity.type
_entity.pdbx_description
1 polymer ?
#
loop_
_entity_poly.entity_id
_entity_poly.type
_entity_poly.pdbx_seq_one_letter_code
_entity_poly.pdbx_strand_id
1 'polypeptide(L)'
;MNVDDKLYKWKYVLNEPDWYVRLLPELKEVLAFVSTQTPDAKLKLKNQVYNFFEQEIKAGNVKFASTGYNFDAERKPIDTVVIHHTENLPSITWQRVNVTHMLKLYVPYYANPTLPQEMHIKGTPLYSGHTRAGKQVFYSYHWLVRNDGSFERLLHDNETGWHAGNWDVNCRSVGIALDNDYTNSKPSSGELKAIVKLIKENYSGVLKQNIIGHGEVNNKTCPSNLFLSKNGVRGWKEDLLALL
;
A
#
# COMPACT_ATOMS: atom_id res chain seq x y z
N MET A 1 -5.70 22.00 16.35
CA MET A 1 -5.04 20.82 16.97
C MET A 1 -3.54 21.01 16.84
N ASN A 2 -2.76 20.79 17.90
CA ASN A 2 -1.30 20.84 17.84
C ASN A 2 -0.76 19.44 17.52
N VAL A 3 -0.36 19.18 16.28
CA VAL A 3 0.12 17.86 15.84
C VAL A 3 1.47 17.52 16.48
N ASP A 4 2.37 18.48 16.66
CA ASP A 4 3.68 18.23 17.29
C ASP A 4 3.55 17.71 18.72
N ASP A 5 2.64 18.27 19.51
CA ASP A 5 2.37 17.81 20.87
C ASP A 5 1.85 16.36 20.88
N LYS A 6 0.99 15.98 19.91
CA LYS A 6 0.52 14.60 19.77
C LYS A 6 1.68 13.66 19.43
N LEU A 7 2.47 14.00 18.41
CA LEU A 7 3.61 13.18 17.98
C LEU A 7 4.66 13.02 19.09
N TYR A 8 4.92 14.08 19.86
CA TYR A 8 5.80 14.02 21.02
C TYR A 8 5.33 12.99 22.06
N LYS A 9 4.02 12.97 22.35
CA LYS A 9 3.42 12.00 23.28
C LYS A 9 3.45 10.57 22.75
N TRP A 10 3.32 10.37 21.44
CA TRP A 10 3.33 9.04 20.81
C TRP A 10 4.64 8.29 21.06
N LYS A 11 5.77 9.00 21.15
CA LYS A 11 7.09 8.38 21.42
C LYS A 11 7.10 7.47 22.64
N TYR A 12 6.34 7.81 23.68
CA TYR A 12 6.33 7.08 24.95
C TYR A 12 5.54 5.76 24.89
N VAL A 13 4.79 5.52 23.81
CA VAL A 13 3.99 4.29 23.68
C VAL A 13 4.43 3.40 22.51
N LEU A 14 5.28 3.86 21.59
CA LEU A 14 5.65 3.10 20.39
C LEU A 14 6.37 1.78 20.69
N ASN A 15 7.03 1.67 21.85
CA ASN A 15 7.70 0.44 22.27
C ASN A 15 6.76 -0.57 22.95
N GLU A 16 5.49 -0.23 23.16
CA GLU A 16 4.50 -1.15 23.70
C GLU A 16 4.03 -2.14 22.62
N PRO A 17 3.80 -3.42 22.95
CA PRO A 17 3.27 -4.43 22.02
C PRO A 17 2.00 -4.00 21.27
N ASP A 18 1.13 -3.26 21.93
CA ASP A 18 -0.17 -2.82 21.44
C ASP A 18 -0.20 -1.31 21.12
N TRP A 19 0.96 -0.69 20.86
CA TRP A 19 1.08 0.76 20.63
C TRP A 19 0.02 1.30 19.67
N TYR A 20 -0.28 0.54 18.63
CA TYR A 20 -1.22 0.93 17.59
C TYR A 20 -2.67 0.92 18.10
N VAL A 21 -3.04 0.05 19.04
CA VAL A 21 -4.37 0.08 19.68
C VAL A 21 -4.52 1.36 20.49
N ARG A 22 -3.47 1.74 21.23
CA ARG A 22 -3.44 2.96 22.06
C ARG A 22 -3.49 4.23 21.21
N LEU A 23 -2.76 4.24 20.09
CA LEU A 23 -2.65 5.40 19.22
C LEU A 23 -3.79 5.52 18.20
N LEU A 24 -4.46 4.43 17.81
CA LEU A 24 -5.42 4.45 16.70
C LEU A 24 -6.54 5.50 16.85
N PRO A 25 -7.18 5.70 18.02
CA PRO A 25 -8.18 6.76 18.18
C PRO A 25 -7.62 8.15 17.86
N GLU A 26 -6.47 8.49 18.45
CA GLU A 26 -5.84 9.80 18.28
C GLU A 26 -5.24 9.98 16.87
N LEU A 27 -4.69 8.91 16.29
CA LEU A 27 -4.24 8.90 14.89
C LEU A 27 -5.40 9.20 13.94
N LYS A 28 -6.59 8.62 14.18
CA LYS A 28 -7.79 8.91 13.39
C LYS A 28 -8.21 10.37 13.53
N GLU A 29 -8.19 10.93 14.74
CA GLU A 29 -8.47 12.35 14.97
C GLU A 29 -7.48 13.27 14.24
N VAL A 30 -6.18 12.97 14.31
CA VAL A 30 -5.15 13.73 13.61
C VAL A 30 -5.38 13.63 12.09
N LEU A 31 -5.59 12.44 11.55
CA LEU A 31 -5.81 12.27 10.10
C LEU A 31 -7.11 12.94 9.63
N ALA A 32 -8.17 12.90 10.43
CA ALA A 32 -9.41 13.61 10.16
C ALA A 32 -9.17 15.13 10.16
N PHE A 33 -8.47 15.67 11.16
CA PHE A 33 -8.08 17.08 11.19
C PHE A 33 -7.23 17.48 9.97
N VAL A 34 -6.24 16.66 9.59
CA VAL A 34 -5.40 16.89 8.40
C VAL A 34 -6.25 16.95 7.13
N SER A 35 -7.29 16.13 7.02
CA SER A 35 -8.15 16.09 5.84
C SER A 35 -8.98 17.35 5.61
N THR A 36 -9.24 18.14 6.66
CA THR A 36 -10.03 19.39 6.58
C THR A 36 -9.19 20.63 6.25
N GLN A 37 -7.87 20.49 6.19
CA GLN A 37 -6.96 21.60 5.93
C GLN A 37 -6.89 21.95 4.44
N THR A 38 -6.33 23.12 4.13
CA THR A 38 -6.00 23.52 2.76
C THR A 38 -5.03 22.51 2.12
N PRO A 39 -4.98 22.38 0.78
CA PRO A 39 -4.11 21.40 0.12
C PRO A 39 -2.65 21.42 0.60
N ASP A 40 -2.04 22.59 0.71
CA ASP A 40 -0.65 22.74 1.16
C ASP A 40 -0.47 22.35 2.63
N ALA A 41 -1.38 22.79 3.50
CA ALA A 41 -1.34 22.45 4.92
C ALA A 41 -1.58 20.95 5.14
N LYS A 42 -2.51 20.36 4.39
CA LYS A 42 -2.80 18.92 4.37
C LYS A 42 -1.54 18.14 3.98
N LEU A 43 -0.86 18.53 2.90
CA LEU A 43 0.38 17.87 2.47
C LEU A 43 1.46 17.96 3.54
N LYS A 44 1.68 19.15 4.11
CA LYS A 44 2.67 19.39 5.16
C LYS A 44 2.40 18.53 6.41
N LEU A 45 1.19 18.58 6.94
CA LEU A 45 0.82 17.85 8.15
C LEU A 45 0.77 16.33 7.92
N LYS A 46 0.29 15.89 6.75
CA LYS A 46 0.38 14.48 6.34
C LYS A 46 1.85 14.04 6.40
N ASN A 47 2.75 14.77 5.74
CA ASN A 47 4.17 14.45 5.74
C ASN A 47 4.79 14.45 7.14
N GLN A 48 4.37 15.36 8.02
CA GLN A 48 4.83 15.40 9.41
C GLN A 48 4.50 14.09 10.15
N VAL A 49 3.27 13.58 10.03
CA VAL A 49 2.85 12.31 10.65
C VAL A 49 3.63 11.12 10.08
N TYR A 50 3.76 11.02 8.76
CA TYR A 50 4.49 9.90 8.16
C TYR A 50 6.00 9.96 8.45
N ASN A 51 6.61 11.16 8.41
CA ASN A 51 8.02 11.37 8.75
C ASN A 51 8.32 10.92 10.19
N PHE A 52 7.40 11.19 11.11
CA PHE A 52 7.52 10.74 12.50
C PHE A 52 7.67 9.21 12.56
N PHE A 53 6.76 8.45 11.96
CA PHE A 53 6.87 6.99 11.97
C PHE A 53 8.09 6.48 11.21
N GLU A 54 8.49 7.11 10.09
CA GLU A 54 9.73 6.74 9.41
C GLU A 54 10.96 6.87 10.30
N GLN A 55 11.04 7.98 11.06
CA GLN A 55 12.14 8.24 11.99
C GLN A 55 12.14 7.25 13.15
N GLU A 56 10.99 7.02 13.79
CA GLU A 56 10.90 6.12 14.94
C GLU A 56 11.13 4.65 14.56
N ILE A 57 10.68 4.23 13.37
CA ILE A 57 11.02 2.89 12.83
C ILE A 57 12.51 2.79 12.54
N LYS A 58 13.10 3.81 11.90
CA LYS A 58 14.55 3.82 11.61
C LYS A 58 15.39 3.76 12.88
N ALA A 59 14.94 4.42 13.94
CA ALA A 59 15.58 4.43 15.26
C ALA A 59 15.39 3.12 16.04
N GLY A 60 14.45 2.25 15.63
CA GLY A 60 14.15 1.00 16.34
C GLY A 60 13.26 1.20 17.57
N ASN A 61 12.56 2.34 17.65
CA ASN A 61 11.69 2.68 18.79
C ASN A 61 10.28 2.10 18.69
N VAL A 62 9.91 1.57 17.51
CA VAL A 62 8.60 0.95 17.28
C VAL A 62 8.69 -0.55 17.52
N LYS A 63 7.83 -1.06 18.41
CA LYS A 63 7.74 -2.49 18.71
C LYS A 63 7.05 -3.22 17.57
N PHE A 64 7.80 -4.11 16.93
CA PHE A 64 7.30 -5.12 16.01
C PHE A 64 7.61 -6.52 16.54
N ALA A 65 6.84 -7.52 16.11
CA ALA A 65 7.12 -8.90 16.49
C ALA A 65 8.20 -9.49 15.56
N SER A 66 8.98 -10.44 16.07
CA SER A 66 9.91 -11.24 15.25
C SER A 66 9.20 -12.40 14.53
N THR A 67 8.05 -12.84 15.04
CA THR A 67 7.23 -13.94 14.54
C THR A 67 5.74 -13.61 14.76
N GLY A 68 4.86 -14.17 13.94
CA GLY A 68 3.41 -13.96 14.08
C GLY A 68 2.62 -14.84 13.10
N TYR A 69 1.36 -14.47 12.87
CA TYR A 69 0.48 -15.20 11.95
C TYR A 69 1.05 -15.21 10.53
N ASN A 70 1.10 -16.39 9.90
CA ASN A 70 1.65 -16.55 8.56
C ASN A 70 0.58 -16.29 7.49
N PHE A 71 0.45 -15.02 7.11
CA PHE A 71 -0.45 -14.58 6.04
C PHE A 71 -0.07 -15.11 4.65
N ASP A 72 1.17 -15.58 4.46
CA ASP A 72 1.63 -16.15 3.20
C ASP A 72 1.25 -17.63 3.05
N ALA A 73 0.75 -18.28 4.11
CA ALA A 73 0.33 -19.68 4.09
C ALA A 73 -0.80 -19.96 3.07
N GLU A 74 -1.60 -18.94 2.75
CA GLU A 74 -2.71 -19.01 1.80
C GLU A 74 -2.33 -18.53 0.39
N ARG A 75 -1.04 -18.22 0.15
CA ARG A 75 -0.57 -17.76 -1.16
C ARG A 75 -0.87 -18.81 -2.24
N LYS A 76 -1.50 -18.36 -3.33
CA LYS A 76 -1.90 -19.19 -4.48
C LYS A 76 -0.97 -18.92 -5.66
N PRO A 77 -0.92 -19.81 -6.67
CA PRO A 77 -0.30 -19.51 -7.94
C PRO A 77 -0.82 -18.18 -8.51
N ILE A 78 0.11 -17.34 -9.00
CA ILE A 78 -0.23 -16.03 -9.53
C ILE A 78 -0.98 -16.19 -10.85
N ASP A 79 -2.21 -15.71 -10.90
CA ASP A 79 -3.05 -15.72 -12.11
C ASP A 79 -3.58 -14.33 -12.48
N THR A 80 -3.26 -13.31 -11.67
CA THR A 80 -3.85 -11.96 -11.72
C THR A 80 -2.81 -10.88 -11.48
N VAL A 81 -2.91 -9.78 -12.22
CA VAL A 81 -2.15 -8.55 -11.99
C VAL A 81 -3.14 -7.45 -11.62
N VAL A 82 -2.92 -6.78 -10.50
CA VAL A 82 -3.73 -5.63 -10.07
C VAL A 82 -2.91 -4.35 -10.20
N ILE A 83 -3.40 -3.42 -11.01
CA ILE A 83 -2.79 -2.11 -11.26
C ILE A 83 -3.26 -1.10 -10.22
N HIS A 84 -2.30 -0.38 -9.64
CA HIS A 84 -2.47 0.66 -8.64
C HIS A 84 -1.75 1.95 -9.05
N HIS A 85 -2.02 3.00 -8.30
CA HIS A 85 -1.13 4.15 -8.17
C HIS A 85 -0.74 4.33 -6.70
N THR A 86 0.21 5.19 -6.39
CA THR A 86 0.60 5.45 -4.99
C THR A 86 -0.28 6.51 -4.34
N GLU A 87 -1.03 7.32 -5.10
CA GLU A 87 -1.79 8.48 -4.60
C GLU A 87 -0.87 9.46 -3.84
N ASN A 88 0.36 9.62 -4.35
CA ASN A 88 1.38 10.51 -3.82
C ASN A 88 2.07 11.26 -4.96
N LEU A 89 2.78 12.33 -4.59
CA LEU A 89 3.73 12.94 -5.51
C LEU A 89 4.76 11.91 -5.98
N PRO A 90 5.29 12.06 -7.21
CA PRO A 90 6.27 11.14 -7.77
C PRO A 90 7.54 11.10 -6.91
N SER A 91 8.33 10.05 -7.09
CA SER A 91 9.53 9.74 -6.30
C SER A 91 9.26 9.32 -4.86
N ILE A 92 8.19 8.55 -4.61
CA ILE A 92 7.91 8.02 -3.28
C ILE A 92 9.06 7.11 -2.80
N THR A 93 9.51 7.30 -1.57
CA THR A 93 10.55 6.42 -1.01
C THR A 93 9.96 5.09 -0.55
N TRP A 94 10.78 4.04 -0.51
CA TRP A 94 10.38 2.76 0.07
C TRP A 94 9.97 2.89 1.54
N GLN A 95 10.62 3.79 2.29
CA GLN A 95 10.26 4.08 3.68
C GLN A 95 8.85 4.68 3.77
N ARG A 96 8.51 5.60 2.88
CA ARG A 96 7.16 6.18 2.80
C ARG A 96 6.11 5.14 2.42
N VAL A 97 6.40 4.28 1.44
CA VAL A 97 5.52 3.15 1.06
C VAL A 97 5.30 2.23 2.26
N ASN A 98 6.38 1.85 2.95
CA ASN A 98 6.35 1.00 4.14
C ASN A 98 5.41 1.56 5.23
N VAL A 99 5.62 2.82 5.63
CA VAL A 99 4.80 3.46 6.67
C VAL A 99 3.36 3.64 6.21
N THR A 100 3.15 4.00 4.94
CA THR A 100 1.80 4.17 4.38
C THR A 100 1.00 2.89 4.49
N HIS A 101 1.57 1.77 4.10
CA HIS A 101 0.90 0.47 4.17
C HIS A 101 0.75 -0.03 5.60
N MET A 102 1.78 0.15 6.45
CA MET A 102 1.68 -0.17 7.88
C MET A 102 0.47 0.55 8.52
N LEU A 103 0.37 1.87 8.35
CA LEU A 103 -0.67 2.67 8.98
C LEU A 103 -2.07 2.45 8.36
N LYS A 104 -2.15 2.24 7.04
CA LYS A 104 -3.44 2.08 6.34
C LYS A 104 -3.99 0.66 6.37
N LEU A 105 -3.15 -0.36 6.53
CA LEU A 105 -3.54 -1.77 6.37
C LEU A 105 -3.32 -2.55 7.66
N TYR A 106 -2.08 -2.62 8.13
CA TYR A 106 -1.72 -3.48 9.27
C TYR A 106 -2.26 -2.94 10.59
N VAL A 107 -2.04 -1.66 10.90
CA VAL A 107 -2.54 -1.00 12.12
C VAL A 107 -4.04 -1.18 12.32
N PRO A 108 -4.92 -0.81 11.36
CA PRO A 108 -6.36 -0.97 11.56
C PRO A 108 -6.78 -2.44 11.65
N TYR A 109 -6.13 -3.34 10.89
CA TYR A 109 -6.45 -4.75 10.95
C TYR A 109 -6.07 -5.39 12.29
N TYR A 110 -4.84 -5.20 12.75
CA TYR A 110 -4.39 -5.69 14.04
C TYR A 110 -5.15 -5.07 15.22
N ALA A 111 -5.70 -3.85 15.06
CA ALA A 111 -6.54 -3.23 16.09
C ALA A 111 -7.94 -3.84 16.13
N ASN A 112 -8.44 -4.29 14.98
CA ASN A 112 -9.78 -4.84 14.85
C ASN A 112 -9.86 -5.91 13.75
N PRO A 113 -9.34 -7.12 14.01
CA PRO A 113 -9.42 -8.23 13.06
C PRO A 113 -10.88 -8.56 12.78
N THR A 114 -11.20 -8.96 11.54
CA THR A 114 -12.58 -9.24 11.14
C THR A 114 -12.89 -10.73 11.03
N LEU A 115 -11.88 -11.59 11.02
CA LEU A 115 -12.02 -13.03 10.88
C LEU A 115 -11.94 -13.73 12.25
N PRO A 116 -12.91 -14.59 12.62
CA PRO A 116 -12.94 -15.24 13.93
C PRO A 116 -11.64 -15.97 14.29
N GLN A 117 -11.05 -16.67 13.33
CA GLN A 117 -9.80 -17.41 13.51
C GLN A 117 -8.58 -16.50 13.75
N GLU A 118 -8.67 -15.22 13.40
CA GLU A 118 -7.58 -14.24 13.53
C GLU A 118 -7.77 -13.28 14.69
N MET A 119 -8.86 -13.39 15.46
CA MET A 119 -9.12 -12.51 16.60
C MET A 119 -7.98 -12.49 17.63
N HIS A 120 -7.18 -13.56 17.68
CA HIS A 120 -6.02 -13.70 18.55
C HIS A 120 -4.86 -12.75 18.22
N ILE A 121 -4.81 -12.15 17.02
CA ILE A 121 -3.75 -11.19 16.65
C ILE A 121 -3.94 -9.82 17.32
N LYS A 122 -5.16 -9.53 17.80
CA LYS A 122 -5.46 -8.23 18.40
C LYS A 122 -4.63 -8.01 19.67
N GLY A 123 -3.97 -6.86 19.74
CA GLY A 123 -3.08 -6.49 20.85
C GLY A 123 -1.68 -7.12 20.78
N THR A 124 -1.36 -7.91 19.75
CA THR A 124 -0.01 -8.43 19.53
C THR A 124 0.83 -7.42 18.73
N PRO A 125 2.17 -7.37 18.89
CA PRO A 125 2.99 -6.49 18.07
C PRO A 125 2.82 -6.79 16.59
N LEU A 126 2.81 -5.75 15.75
CA LEU A 126 2.61 -5.91 14.31
C LEU A 126 3.64 -6.88 13.72
N TYR A 127 3.15 -7.78 12.86
CA TYR A 127 3.93 -8.73 12.11
C TYR A 127 3.44 -8.81 10.65
N SER A 128 4.33 -8.58 9.69
CA SER A 128 4.05 -8.74 8.26
C SER A 128 4.50 -10.08 7.69
N GLY A 129 5.47 -10.75 8.33
CA GLY A 129 6.15 -11.90 7.74
C GLY A 129 7.28 -11.54 6.76
N HIS A 130 7.43 -10.26 6.39
CA HIS A 130 8.34 -9.84 5.31
C HIS A 130 9.51 -9.04 5.86
N THR A 131 10.73 -9.36 5.40
CA THR A 131 11.94 -8.63 5.81
C THR A 131 12.79 -8.21 4.63
N ARG A 132 13.46 -7.06 4.76
CA ARG A 132 14.47 -6.56 3.81
C ARG A 132 15.70 -6.14 4.62
N ALA A 133 16.86 -6.66 4.27
CA ALA A 133 18.11 -6.45 5.01
C ALA A 133 17.94 -6.68 6.54
N GLY A 134 17.22 -7.74 6.92
CA GLY A 134 16.98 -8.12 8.32
C GLY A 134 15.98 -7.24 9.07
N LYS A 135 15.34 -6.27 8.41
CA LYS A 135 14.31 -5.40 9.01
C LYS A 135 12.94 -5.73 8.47
N GLN A 136 11.94 -5.76 9.34
CA GLN A 136 10.55 -5.99 8.94
C GLN A 136 10.03 -4.86 8.05
N VAL A 137 9.31 -5.23 6.99
CA VAL A 137 8.65 -4.30 6.06
C VAL A 137 7.18 -4.66 5.90
N PHE A 138 6.34 -3.67 5.60
CA PHE A 138 4.89 -3.75 5.53
C PHE A 138 4.38 -3.43 4.12
N TYR A 139 5.17 -3.71 3.08
CA TYR A 139 4.74 -3.47 1.71
C TYR A 139 3.45 -4.24 1.39
N SER A 140 2.60 -3.66 0.55
CA SER A 140 1.41 -4.34 0.03
C SER A 140 1.49 -4.55 -1.49
N TYR A 141 2.33 -3.80 -2.20
CA TYR A 141 2.57 -3.97 -3.63
C TYR A 141 3.79 -4.87 -3.87
N HIS A 142 3.79 -5.59 -4.99
CA HIS A 142 4.93 -6.38 -5.45
C HIS A 142 5.92 -5.53 -6.23
N TRP A 143 5.42 -4.56 -6.98
CA TRP A 143 6.22 -3.70 -7.84
C TRP A 143 5.83 -2.23 -7.74
N LEU A 144 6.83 -1.37 -7.86
CA LEU A 144 6.67 0.07 -8.00
C LEU A 144 7.28 0.50 -9.34
N VAL A 145 6.47 1.11 -10.22
CA VAL A 145 6.89 1.64 -11.52
C VAL A 145 7.09 3.15 -11.39
N ARG A 146 8.29 3.62 -11.70
CA ARG A 146 8.68 5.03 -11.67
C ARG A 146 8.26 5.74 -12.96
N ASN A 147 8.16 7.06 -12.91
CA ASN A 147 7.76 7.86 -14.08
C ASN A 147 8.79 7.83 -15.22
N ASP A 148 10.05 7.50 -14.93
CA ASP A 148 11.09 7.30 -15.94
C ASP A 148 11.03 5.91 -16.62
N GLY A 149 10.09 5.06 -16.21
CA GLY A 149 9.88 3.71 -16.73
C GLY A 149 10.76 2.63 -16.08
N SER A 150 11.59 2.98 -15.10
CA SER A 150 12.23 1.99 -14.23
C SER A 150 11.20 1.36 -13.30
N PHE A 151 11.47 0.15 -12.80
CA PHE A 151 10.62 -0.51 -11.83
C PHE A 151 11.43 -1.21 -10.75
N GLU A 152 10.86 -1.24 -9.56
CA GLU A 152 11.51 -1.66 -8.33
C GLU A 152 10.69 -2.76 -7.66
N ARG A 153 11.39 -3.81 -7.20
CA ARG A 153 10.77 -4.93 -6.50
C ARG A 153 10.53 -4.58 -5.03
N LEU A 154 9.29 -4.65 -4.60
CA LEU A 154 8.90 -4.49 -3.20
C LEU A 154 8.67 -5.85 -2.53
N LEU A 155 7.60 -6.57 -2.88
CA LEU A 155 7.31 -7.94 -2.40
C LEU A 155 7.73 -9.03 -3.40
N HIS A 156 8.21 -10.16 -2.90
CA HIS A 156 8.46 -11.38 -3.68
C HIS A 156 7.16 -12.10 -4.04
N ASP A 157 7.18 -12.99 -5.04
CA ASP A 157 5.97 -13.62 -5.58
C ASP A 157 5.30 -14.58 -4.59
N ASN A 158 6.09 -15.10 -3.65
CA ASN A 158 5.63 -15.94 -2.54
C ASN A 158 5.13 -15.13 -1.32
N GLU A 159 5.22 -13.80 -1.35
CA GLU A 159 4.73 -12.92 -0.28
C GLU A 159 3.36 -12.34 -0.68
N THR A 160 2.37 -12.44 0.20
CA THR A 160 1.00 -11.96 0.01
C THR A 160 0.92 -10.47 0.35
N GLY A 161 0.66 -9.65 -0.65
CA GLY A 161 0.47 -8.21 -0.50
C GLY A 161 -0.98 -7.83 -0.20
N TRP A 162 -1.21 -6.99 0.81
CA TRP A 162 -2.56 -6.56 1.22
C TRP A 162 -3.08 -5.38 0.38
N HIS A 163 -3.07 -5.52 -0.95
CA HIS A 163 -3.27 -4.36 -1.84
C HIS A 163 -4.69 -4.23 -2.42
N ALA A 164 -5.44 -5.31 -2.60
CA ALA A 164 -6.69 -5.30 -3.37
C ALA A 164 -7.97 -5.14 -2.54
N GLY A 165 -7.86 -5.18 -1.20
CA GLY A 165 -9.02 -5.16 -0.30
C GLY A 165 -9.94 -6.38 -0.42
N ASN A 166 -9.49 -7.44 -1.10
CA ASN A 166 -10.14 -8.73 -1.22
C ASN A 166 -9.06 -9.81 -1.01
N TRP A 167 -9.25 -10.65 0.01
CA TRP A 167 -8.22 -11.62 0.43
C TRP A 167 -7.92 -12.68 -0.63
N ASP A 168 -8.95 -13.20 -1.32
CA ASP A 168 -8.75 -14.18 -2.40
C ASP A 168 -7.92 -13.58 -3.54
N VAL A 169 -8.23 -12.34 -3.94
CA VAL A 169 -7.44 -11.62 -4.95
C VAL A 169 -6.02 -11.38 -4.46
N ASN A 170 -5.83 -10.90 -3.22
CA ASN A 170 -4.49 -10.71 -2.65
C ASN A 170 -3.66 -12.00 -2.72
N CYS A 171 -4.25 -13.15 -2.43
CA CYS A 171 -3.55 -14.45 -2.40
C CYS A 171 -3.11 -14.94 -3.78
N ARG A 172 -3.82 -14.58 -4.87
CA ARG A 172 -3.53 -15.05 -6.24
C ARG A 172 -2.99 -13.98 -7.18
N SER A 173 -2.76 -12.77 -6.69
CA SER A 173 -2.35 -11.64 -7.54
C SER A 173 -1.03 -10.99 -7.12
N VAL A 174 -0.51 -10.18 -8.03
CA VAL A 174 0.56 -9.22 -7.75
C VAL A 174 0.07 -7.80 -7.93
N GLY A 175 0.46 -6.92 -7.01
CA GLY A 175 0.18 -5.49 -7.08
C GLY A 175 1.29 -4.75 -7.81
N ILE A 176 0.97 -4.09 -8.93
CA ILE A 176 1.89 -3.17 -9.62
C ILE A 176 1.39 -1.74 -9.40
N ALA A 177 2.14 -0.94 -8.64
CA ALA A 177 1.79 0.46 -8.37
C ALA A 177 2.61 1.41 -9.23
N LEU A 178 1.95 2.38 -9.85
CA LEU A 178 2.58 3.53 -10.49
C LEU A 178 2.89 4.61 -9.45
N ASP A 179 4.12 5.12 -9.46
CA ASP A 179 4.60 6.14 -8.53
C ASP A 179 4.10 7.56 -8.90
N ASN A 180 2.81 7.79 -8.73
CA ASN A 180 2.20 9.11 -8.85
C ASN A 180 0.76 9.10 -8.31
N ASP A 181 0.12 10.28 -8.34
CA ASP A 181 -1.32 10.42 -8.23
C ASP A 181 -1.97 10.51 -9.62
N TYR A 182 -2.60 9.41 -10.01
CA TYR A 182 -3.37 9.28 -11.24
C TYR A 182 -4.89 9.35 -11.03
N THR A 183 -5.36 9.82 -9.86
CA THR A 183 -6.80 9.84 -9.51
C THR A 183 -7.65 10.45 -10.62
N ASN A 184 -7.20 11.56 -11.21
CA ASN A 184 -7.90 12.30 -12.26
C ASN A 184 -7.08 12.48 -13.55
N SER A 185 -6.05 11.65 -13.74
CA SER A 185 -5.15 11.72 -14.89
C SER A 185 -4.78 10.31 -15.36
N LYS A 186 -4.03 10.22 -16.45
CA LYS A 186 -3.57 8.94 -17.01
C LYS A 186 -2.03 8.87 -16.98
N PRO A 187 -1.44 7.67 -16.86
CA PRO A 187 -0.01 7.49 -16.99
C PRO A 187 0.49 7.87 -18.39
N SER A 188 1.77 8.20 -18.49
CA SER A 188 2.43 8.42 -19.77
C SER A 188 2.55 7.12 -20.59
N SER A 189 2.78 7.25 -21.90
CA SER A 189 3.08 6.07 -22.74
C SER A 189 4.33 5.31 -22.28
N GLY A 190 5.32 6.02 -21.72
CA GLY A 190 6.53 5.40 -21.15
C GLY A 190 6.20 4.48 -19.97
N GLU A 191 5.37 4.96 -19.04
CA GLU A 191 4.92 4.16 -17.90
C GLU A 191 4.06 2.96 -18.30
N LEU A 192 3.16 3.13 -19.28
CA LEU A 192 2.39 1.99 -19.81
C LEU A 192 3.30 0.93 -20.43
N LYS A 193 4.30 1.34 -21.21
CA LYS A 193 5.31 0.43 -21.77
C LYS A 193 6.14 -0.25 -20.67
N ALA A 194 6.44 0.44 -19.58
CA ALA A 194 7.14 -0.13 -18.44
C ALA A 194 6.32 -1.22 -17.73
N ILE A 195 5.02 -0.97 -17.50
CA ILE A 195 4.10 -2.00 -16.96
C ILE A 195 4.05 -3.21 -17.88
N VAL A 196 3.90 -2.99 -19.19
CA VAL A 196 3.83 -4.06 -20.20
C VAL A 196 5.11 -4.88 -20.21
N LYS A 197 6.28 -4.21 -20.18
CA LYS A 197 7.59 -4.87 -20.11
C LYS A 197 7.66 -5.75 -18.86
N LEU A 198 7.32 -5.21 -17.69
CA LEU A 198 7.33 -5.92 -16.42
C LEU A 198 6.43 -7.17 -16.47
N ILE A 199 5.19 -7.04 -16.96
CA ILE A 199 4.24 -8.15 -17.10
C ILE A 199 4.77 -9.21 -18.07
N LYS A 200 5.33 -8.81 -19.22
CA LYS A 200 5.91 -9.76 -20.19
C LYS A 200 7.11 -10.51 -19.63
N GLU A 201 7.95 -9.85 -18.85
CA GLU A 201 9.17 -10.43 -18.29
C GLU A 201 8.89 -11.38 -17.11
N ASN A 202 7.85 -11.12 -16.30
CA ASN A 202 7.64 -11.83 -15.04
C ASN A 202 6.32 -12.63 -14.97
N TYR A 203 5.32 -12.26 -15.77
CA TYR A 203 3.94 -12.73 -15.63
C TYR A 203 3.27 -13.01 -16.99
N SER A 204 4.04 -13.49 -17.98
CA SER A 204 3.54 -13.75 -19.35
C SER A 204 2.40 -14.77 -19.42
N GLY A 205 2.26 -15.63 -18.40
CA GLY A 205 1.17 -16.59 -18.28
C GLY A 205 -0.15 -16.00 -17.77
N VAL A 206 -0.17 -14.76 -17.28
CA VAL A 206 -1.39 -14.09 -16.81
C VAL A 206 -2.24 -13.69 -18.02
N LEU A 207 -3.49 -14.15 -18.07
CA LEU A 207 -4.43 -13.81 -19.12
C LEU A 207 -4.74 -12.31 -19.12
N LYS A 208 -4.90 -11.70 -20.30
CA LYS A 208 -5.22 -10.26 -20.43
C LYS A 208 -6.45 -9.84 -19.61
N GLN A 209 -7.47 -10.69 -19.53
CA GLN A 209 -8.67 -10.44 -18.73
C GLN A 209 -8.44 -10.38 -17.22
N ASN A 210 -7.32 -10.96 -16.74
CA ASN A 210 -6.91 -10.95 -15.33
C ASN A 210 -5.91 -9.82 -15.02
N ILE A 211 -5.72 -8.89 -15.95
CA ILE A 211 -4.97 -7.65 -15.71
C ILE A 211 -6.00 -6.56 -15.46
N ILE A 212 -6.19 -6.27 -14.18
CA ILE A 212 -7.30 -5.46 -13.67
C ILE A 212 -6.79 -4.28 -12.86
N GLY A 213 -7.60 -3.25 -12.71
CA GLY A 213 -7.34 -2.15 -11.78
C GLY A 213 -7.88 -2.49 -10.40
N HIS A 214 -7.29 -1.92 -9.35
CA HIS A 214 -7.80 -2.09 -7.99
C HIS A 214 -9.30 -1.76 -7.86
N GLY A 215 -9.77 -0.72 -8.56
CA GLY A 215 -11.16 -0.30 -8.58
C GLY A 215 -12.13 -1.34 -9.12
N GLU A 216 -11.66 -2.24 -9.99
CA GLU A 216 -12.47 -3.38 -10.47
C GLU A 216 -12.67 -4.46 -9.39
N VAL A 217 -11.85 -4.46 -8.34
CA VAL A 217 -11.96 -5.43 -7.23
C VAL A 217 -12.93 -4.95 -6.14
N ASN A 218 -12.90 -3.66 -5.80
CA ASN A 218 -13.60 -3.14 -4.62
C ASN A 218 -14.22 -1.74 -4.80
N ASN A 219 -14.51 -1.35 -6.04
CA ASN A 219 -15.17 -0.08 -6.40
C ASN A 219 -14.45 1.18 -5.85
N LYS A 220 -13.12 1.17 -5.91
CA LYS A 220 -12.26 2.31 -5.59
C LYS A 220 -11.91 3.10 -6.84
N THR A 221 -11.48 4.35 -6.65
CA THR A 221 -10.94 5.18 -7.74
C THR A 221 -9.59 4.68 -8.26
N CYS A 222 -8.79 4.02 -7.43
CA CYS A 222 -7.49 3.48 -7.82
C CYS A 222 -7.64 2.47 -9.00
N PRO A 223 -6.79 2.49 -10.03
CA PRO A 223 -5.62 3.36 -10.22
C PRO A 223 -5.94 4.75 -10.80
N SER A 224 -7.15 5.00 -11.28
CA SER A 224 -7.59 6.28 -11.85
C SER A 224 -9.10 6.27 -12.15
N ASN A 225 -9.76 7.43 -12.04
CA ASN A 225 -11.12 7.63 -12.57
C ASN A 225 -11.21 7.44 -14.10
N LEU A 226 -10.06 7.45 -14.80
CA LEU A 226 -9.94 7.29 -16.25
C LEU A 226 -9.47 5.87 -16.65
N PHE A 227 -9.38 4.95 -15.69
CA PHE A 227 -8.89 3.61 -15.97
C PHE A 227 -9.83 2.80 -16.86
N LEU A 228 -11.13 2.78 -16.52
CA LEU A 228 -12.16 2.08 -17.28
C LEU A 228 -12.85 3.01 -18.27
N SER A 229 -13.27 2.48 -19.42
CA SER A 229 -14.14 3.19 -20.34
C SER A 229 -15.48 3.53 -19.68
N LYS A 230 -15.92 4.79 -19.81
CA LYS A 230 -17.19 5.27 -19.24
C LYS A 230 -17.82 6.33 -20.12
N ASN A 231 -19.14 6.26 -20.31
CA ASN A 231 -19.91 7.24 -21.09
C ASN A 231 -19.36 7.49 -22.51
N GLY A 232 -18.92 6.42 -23.20
CA GLY A 232 -18.32 6.52 -24.54
C GLY A 232 -16.89 7.06 -24.57
N VAL A 233 -16.31 7.43 -23.43
CA VAL A 233 -14.90 7.80 -23.31
C VAL A 233 -14.09 6.54 -23.05
N ARG A 234 -13.09 6.29 -23.90
CA ARG A 234 -12.16 5.17 -23.77
C ARG A 234 -11.26 5.33 -22.54
N GLY A 235 -11.17 4.29 -21.71
CA GLY A 235 -10.25 4.21 -20.58
C GLY A 235 -8.82 3.89 -21.00
N TRP A 236 -7.85 4.13 -20.11
CA TRP A 236 -6.46 3.76 -20.40
C TRP A 236 -6.14 2.29 -20.14
N LYS A 237 -7.07 1.50 -19.53
CA LYS A 237 -6.93 0.03 -19.45
C LYS A 237 -6.82 -0.57 -20.85
N GLU A 238 -7.63 -0.10 -21.79
CA GLU A 238 -7.63 -0.59 -23.17
C GLU A 238 -6.32 -0.27 -23.89
N ASP A 239 -5.70 0.86 -23.58
CA ASP A 239 -4.39 1.24 -24.12
C ASP A 239 -3.28 0.36 -23.54
N LEU A 240 -3.35 0.05 -22.23
CA LEU A 240 -2.45 -0.91 -21.59
C LEU A 240 -2.57 -2.31 -22.23
N LEU A 241 -3.79 -2.82 -22.39
CA LEU A 241 -4.06 -4.15 -22.94
C LEU A 241 -3.69 -4.28 -24.42
N ALA A 242 -3.72 -3.18 -25.17
CA ALA A 242 -3.30 -3.14 -26.57
C ALA A 242 -1.76 -3.25 -26.74
N LEU A 243 -0.99 -2.89 -25.71
CA LEU A 243 0.48 -2.98 -25.74
C LEU A 243 1.03 -4.36 -25.30
N LEU A 244 0.20 -5.16 -24.61
CA LEU A 244 0.52 -6.54 -24.24
C LEU A 244 0.47 -7.47 -25.44
#